data_AF-A0A0S9C4K2-F1
#
_entry.id   AF-A0A0S9C4K2-F1
#
_cell.length_a   1.000
_cell.length_b   1.000
_cell.length_c   1.000
_cell.angle_alpha   90.00
_cell.angle_beta   90.00
_cell.angle_gamma   90.00
#
_symmetry.space_group_name_H-M   'P 1'
#
loop_
_entity.id
_entity.type
_entity.pdbx_description
1 polymer ?
#
loop_
_entity_poly.entity_id
_entity_poly.type
_entity_poly.pdbx_seq_one_letter_code
_entity_poly.pdbx_strand_id
1 'polypeptide(L)'
;MWSEVQEGGPSASWVELPENGWGALMGWAAGRDNLRRSPSSDLGRTVTGYIEDAHGRTPFVEPFTAADRESIDDDIDMYLRDAGVPPRPRGFVWMIRVPHGPLSPEAFLADVDGAILRASDDSVTHPMQLLPVFADVLRDIYARG
;
A
#
# COMPACT_ATOMS: atom_id res chain seq x y z
N MET A 1 1.50 17.07 0.59
CA MET A 1 1.05 15.84 1.30
C MET A 1 2.12 14.76 1.23
N TRP A 2 2.36 14.04 0.12
CA TRP A 2 3.44 13.02 0.06
C TRP A 2 4.84 13.55 0.40
N SER A 3 5.21 14.70 -0.17
CA SER A 3 6.52 15.33 0.05
C SER A 3 6.75 15.85 1.46
N GLU A 4 5.69 15.93 2.27
CA GLU A 4 5.72 16.42 3.65
C GLU A 4 5.77 15.27 4.67
N VAL A 5 5.64 14.02 4.21
CA VAL A 5 5.69 12.85 5.08
C VAL A 5 7.10 12.68 5.62
N GLN A 6 7.19 12.56 6.94
CA GLN A 6 8.46 12.41 7.65
C GLN A 6 9.07 11.03 7.43
N GLU A 7 10.40 10.99 7.43
CA GLU A 7 11.13 9.73 7.49
C GLU A 7 11.05 9.15 8.91
N GLY A 8 10.93 7.83 8.98
CA GLY A 8 10.88 7.08 10.23
C GLY A 8 11.16 5.62 9.97
N GLY A 9 11.76 4.93 10.95
CA GLY A 9 11.99 3.49 10.87
C GLY A 9 10.77 2.68 11.32
N PRO A 10 10.72 1.38 10.99
CA PRO A 10 9.69 0.48 11.48
C PRO A 10 9.71 0.42 13.02
N SER A 11 8.54 0.43 13.63
CA SER A 11 8.35 0.27 15.08
C SER A 11 7.00 -0.38 15.34
N ALA A 12 6.69 -0.73 16.59
CA ALA A 12 5.37 -1.26 16.95
C ALA A 12 4.20 -0.30 16.63
N SER A 13 4.48 0.97 16.30
CA SER A 13 3.48 1.99 15.95
C SER A 13 3.35 2.23 14.45
N TRP A 14 4.09 1.49 13.61
CA TRP A 14 4.12 1.67 12.16
C TRP A 14 4.13 0.32 11.45
N VAL A 15 3.32 0.20 10.42
CA VAL A 15 3.23 -1.01 9.58
C VAL A 15 3.42 -0.66 8.13
N GLU A 16 4.18 -1.46 7.39
CA GLU A 16 4.39 -1.27 5.95
C GLU A 16 3.08 -1.47 5.18
N LEU A 17 2.75 -0.50 4.34
CA LEU A 17 1.62 -0.61 3.42
C LEU A 17 1.97 -1.59 2.29
N PRO A 18 0.99 -2.35 1.78
CA PRO A 18 1.17 -3.16 0.59
C PRO A 18 1.76 -2.34 -0.57
N GLU A 19 2.73 -2.93 -1.29
CA GLU A 19 3.40 -2.29 -2.43
C GLU A 19 2.54 -2.38 -3.69
N ASN A 20 1.37 -1.72 -3.66
CA ASN A 20 0.43 -1.65 -4.78
C ASN A 20 -0.44 -0.39 -4.69
N GLY A 21 -1.28 -0.17 -5.71
CA GLY A 21 -2.16 0.99 -5.78
C GLY A 21 -3.13 1.11 -4.60
N TRP A 22 -3.63 -0.02 -4.08
CA TRP A 22 -4.52 -0.06 -2.92
C TRP A 22 -3.84 0.44 -1.65
N GLY A 23 -2.63 -0.07 -1.36
CA GLY A 23 -1.82 0.39 -0.23
C GLY A 23 -1.42 1.86 -0.37
N ALA A 24 -1.09 2.31 -1.58
CA ALA A 24 -0.79 3.72 -1.83
C ALA A 24 -2.01 4.62 -1.59
N LEU A 25 -3.21 4.20 -2.01
CA LEU A 25 -4.44 4.95 -1.77
C LEU A 25 -4.81 4.99 -0.28
N MET A 26 -4.61 3.88 0.44
CA MET A 26 -4.72 3.80 1.91
C MET A 26 -3.80 4.79 2.59
N GLY A 27 -2.54 4.84 2.18
CA GLY A 27 -1.60 5.83 2.70
C GLY A 27 -2.09 7.26 2.46
N TRP A 28 -2.50 7.60 1.24
CA TRP A 28 -2.97 8.94 0.91
C TRP A 28 -4.15 9.36 1.78
N ALA A 29 -5.14 8.48 1.91
CA ALA A 29 -6.34 8.72 2.69
C ALA A 29 -6.07 8.86 4.20
N ALA A 30 -5.03 8.22 4.72
CA ALA A 30 -4.65 8.30 6.15
C ALA A 30 -4.18 9.71 6.57
N GLY A 31 -3.70 10.51 5.60
CA GLY A 31 -3.13 11.83 5.87
C GLY A 31 -1.67 11.78 6.35
N ARG A 32 -0.96 12.89 6.18
CA ARG A 32 0.51 12.95 6.40
C ARG A 32 0.94 12.62 7.83
N ASP A 33 0.08 12.90 8.81
CA ASP A 33 0.40 12.72 10.23
C ASP A 33 0.36 11.23 10.62
N ASN A 34 -0.40 10.42 9.86
CA ASN A 34 -0.50 8.97 10.03
C ASN A 34 0.34 8.19 9.02
N LEU A 35 1.29 8.86 8.37
CA LEU A 35 2.21 8.25 7.42
C LEU A 35 3.66 8.43 7.84
N ARG A 36 4.48 7.44 7.53
CA ARG A 36 5.95 7.54 7.51
C ARG A 36 6.49 6.90 6.24
N ARG A 37 7.71 7.28 5.91
CA ARG A 37 8.46 6.66 4.82
C ARG A 37 9.86 6.26 5.28
N SER A 38 10.43 5.25 4.65
CA SER A 38 11.83 4.86 4.84
C SER A 38 12.42 4.56 3.46
N PRO A 39 13.70 4.87 3.20
CA PRO A 39 14.37 4.45 1.98
C PRO A 39 14.17 2.95 1.74
N SER A 40 13.76 2.58 0.52
CA SER A 40 13.61 1.18 0.13
C SER A 40 14.95 0.60 -0.34
N SER A 41 15.08 -0.73 -0.25
CA SER A 41 16.19 -1.49 -0.81
C SER A 41 15.67 -2.77 -1.43
N ASP A 42 15.98 -2.99 -2.71
CA ASP A 42 15.67 -4.23 -3.42
C ASP A 42 16.82 -5.24 -3.38
N LEU A 43 17.87 -4.96 -2.59
CA LEU A 43 19.04 -5.82 -2.51
C LEU A 43 18.64 -7.23 -2.02
N GLY A 44 18.86 -8.23 -2.88
CA GLY A 44 18.54 -9.62 -2.59
C GLY A 44 17.06 -9.99 -2.75
N ARG A 45 16.21 -9.08 -3.22
CA ARG A 45 14.82 -9.40 -3.57
C ARG A 45 14.78 -10.33 -4.77
N THR A 46 13.85 -11.28 -4.76
CA THR A 46 13.62 -12.22 -5.86
C THR A 46 12.18 -12.13 -6.34
N VAL A 47 11.98 -12.44 -7.61
CA VAL A 47 10.68 -12.69 -8.23
C VAL A 47 10.47 -14.19 -8.27
N THR A 48 9.31 -14.65 -7.84
CA THR A 48 8.90 -16.05 -7.93
C THR A 48 7.65 -16.15 -8.77
N GLY A 49 7.57 -17.18 -9.61
CA GLY A 49 6.43 -17.37 -10.49
C GLY A 49 6.40 -18.76 -11.08
N TYR A 50 5.50 -18.96 -12.04
CA TYR A 50 5.45 -20.17 -12.85
C TYR A 50 5.22 -19.81 -14.31
N ILE A 51 5.84 -20.57 -15.20
CA ILE A 51 5.55 -20.57 -16.62
C ILE A 51 4.55 -21.70 -16.86
N GLU A 52 3.40 -21.35 -17.42
CA GLU A 52 2.37 -22.32 -17.81
C GLU A 52 2.46 -22.56 -19.32
N ASP A 53 2.71 -23.80 -19.70
CA ASP A 53 2.75 -24.25 -21.10
C ASP A 53 1.90 -25.52 -21.30
N ALA A 54 1.94 -26.11 -22.51
CA ALA A 54 1.17 -27.31 -22.84
C ALA A 54 1.51 -28.54 -21.97
N HIS A 55 2.63 -28.52 -21.24
CA HIS A 55 3.10 -29.60 -20.36
C HIS A 55 2.89 -29.30 -18.88
N GLY A 56 2.26 -28.17 -18.53
CA GLY A 56 1.89 -27.80 -17.17
C GLY A 56 2.64 -26.57 -16.66
N ARG A 57 2.75 -26.47 -15.33
CA ARG A 57 3.32 -25.31 -14.63
C ARG A 57 4.74 -25.60 -14.15
N THR A 58 5.71 -24.84 -14.64
CA THR A 58 7.10 -24.91 -14.20
C THR A 58 7.45 -23.68 -13.36
N PRO A 59 7.83 -23.84 -12.07
CA PRO A 59 8.17 -22.70 -11.22
C PRO A 59 9.53 -22.10 -11.60
N PHE A 60 9.70 -20.81 -11.36
CA PHE A 60 10.97 -20.10 -11.49
C PHE A 60 11.22 -19.16 -10.32
N VAL A 61 12.50 -18.83 -10.11
CA VAL A 61 12.97 -17.82 -9.16
C VAL A 61 14.06 -17.01 -9.84
N GLU A 62 13.90 -15.71 -9.92
CA GLU A 62 14.84 -14.81 -10.59
C GLU A 62 15.17 -13.60 -9.71
N PRO A 63 16.35 -12.96 -9.90
CA PRO A 63 16.66 -11.71 -9.20
C PRO A 63 15.67 -10.61 -9.58
N PHE A 64 15.23 -9.83 -8.59
CA PHE A 64 14.43 -8.65 -8.84
C PHE A 64 15.29 -7.56 -9.51
N THR A 65 14.78 -6.99 -10.59
CA THR A 65 15.50 -6.07 -11.46
C THR A 65 15.00 -4.63 -11.30
N ALA A 66 15.76 -3.68 -11.86
CA ALA A 66 15.32 -2.29 -11.96
C ALA A 66 14.06 -2.13 -12.83
N ALA A 67 13.84 -3.01 -13.82
CA ALA A 67 12.64 -3.00 -14.64
C ALA A 67 11.41 -3.47 -13.85
N ASP A 68 11.56 -4.46 -12.96
CA ASP A 68 10.48 -4.88 -12.06
C ASP A 68 10.09 -3.75 -11.10
N ARG A 69 11.10 -3.03 -10.56
CA ARG A 69 10.89 -1.83 -9.73
C ARG A 69 10.11 -0.75 -10.49
N GLU A 70 10.54 -0.43 -11.70
CA GLU A 70 9.90 0.59 -12.54
C GLU A 70 8.45 0.20 -12.87
N SER A 71 8.20 -1.07 -13.22
CA SER A 71 6.85 -1.58 -13.50
C SER A 71 5.94 -1.45 -12.28
N ILE A 72 6.40 -1.81 -11.08
CA ILE A 72 5.62 -1.67 -9.85
C ILE A 72 5.29 -0.20 -9.57
N ASP A 73 6.28 0.68 -9.69
CA ASP A 73 6.06 2.10 -9.44
C ASP A 73 5.12 2.73 -10.49
N ASP A 74 5.20 2.31 -11.75
CA ASP A 74 4.29 2.75 -12.81
C ASP A 74 2.85 2.28 -12.58
N ASP A 75 2.65 1.02 -12.14
CA ASP A 75 1.32 0.50 -11.79
C ASP A 75 0.69 1.26 -10.63
N ILE A 76 1.49 1.60 -9.61
CA ILE A 76 1.04 2.40 -8.47
C ILE A 76 0.70 3.83 -8.92
N ASP A 77 1.55 4.46 -9.73
CA ASP A 77 1.34 5.81 -10.24
C ASP A 77 0.09 5.89 -11.13
N MET A 78 -0.19 4.84 -11.93
CA MET A 78 -1.42 4.71 -12.71
C MET A 78 -2.65 4.67 -11.80
N TYR A 79 -2.64 3.81 -10.78
CA TYR A 79 -3.76 3.67 -9.84
C TYR A 79 -4.05 4.98 -9.08
N LEU A 80 -2.99 5.66 -8.61
CA LEU A 80 -3.12 6.96 -7.95
C LEU A 80 -3.67 8.04 -8.90
N ARG A 81 -3.20 8.06 -10.16
CA ARG A 81 -3.71 8.97 -11.19
C ARG A 81 -5.20 8.76 -11.41
N ASP A 82 -5.65 7.51 -11.52
CA ASP A 82 -7.07 7.16 -11.69
C ASP A 82 -7.90 7.56 -10.47
N ALA A 83 -7.29 7.70 -9.28
CA ALA A 83 -7.91 8.25 -8.09
C ALA A 83 -7.87 9.79 -8.01
N GLY A 84 -7.23 10.48 -8.96
CA GLY A 84 -6.99 11.93 -8.90
C GLY A 84 -5.93 12.35 -7.87
N VAL A 85 -5.07 11.42 -7.45
CA VAL A 85 -4.03 11.60 -6.44
C VAL A 85 -2.67 11.79 -7.14
N PRO A 86 -1.80 12.72 -6.67
CA PRO A 86 -0.45 12.86 -7.24
C PRO A 86 0.39 11.59 -7.01
N PRO A 87 1.35 11.30 -7.92
CA PRO A 87 2.25 10.17 -7.75
C PRO A 87 3.05 10.30 -6.46
N ARG A 88 3.39 9.15 -5.88
CA ARG A 88 4.19 9.09 -4.66
C ARG A 88 5.68 9.19 -5.00
N PRO A 89 6.52 9.81 -4.16
CA PRO A 89 7.97 9.71 -4.29
C PRO A 89 8.45 8.25 -4.34
N ARG A 90 9.20 7.90 -5.39
CA ARG A 90 9.80 6.57 -5.59
C ARG A 90 10.98 6.35 -4.64
N GLY A 91 11.37 5.08 -4.47
CA GLY A 91 12.51 4.69 -3.63
C GLY A 91 12.23 4.69 -2.12
N PHE A 92 10.95 4.63 -1.73
CA PHE A 92 10.53 4.57 -0.34
C PHE A 92 9.56 3.41 -0.09
N VAL A 93 9.74 2.75 1.05
CA VAL A 93 8.69 1.99 1.71
C VAL A 93 7.80 2.97 2.47
N TRP A 94 6.49 2.82 2.32
CA TRP A 94 5.50 3.67 2.97
C TRP A 94 4.85 2.89 4.10
N MET A 95 4.72 3.54 5.24
CA MET A 95 4.16 2.95 6.46
C MET A 95 2.99 3.78 6.95
N ILE A 96 1.99 3.10 7.49
CA ILE A 96 0.81 3.70 8.12
C ILE A 96 0.88 3.55 9.64
N ARG A 97 0.39 4.57 10.36
CA ARG A 97 0.39 4.57 11.82
C ARG A 97 -0.58 3.53 12.35
N VAL A 98 -0.12 2.71 13.28
CA VAL A 98 -0.94 1.80 14.07
C VAL A 98 -1.34 2.54 15.36
N PRO A 99 -2.63 2.79 15.61
CA PRO A 99 -3.09 3.36 16.87
C PRO A 99 -2.70 2.49 18.07
N HIS A 100 -2.55 3.10 19.25
CA HIS A 100 -2.30 2.32 20.46
C HIS A 100 -3.50 1.41 20.74
N GLY A 101 -3.25 0.11 20.81
CA GLY A 101 -4.31 -0.86 20.98
C GLY A 101 -3.79 -2.29 21.08
N PRO A 102 -4.71 -3.26 21.18
CA PRO A 102 -4.36 -4.66 21.33
C PRO A 102 -3.96 -5.34 20.00
N LEU A 103 -4.23 -4.70 18.86
CA LEU A 103 -3.95 -5.27 17.54
C LEU A 103 -2.45 -5.24 17.23
N SER A 104 -1.96 -6.32 16.63
CA SER A 104 -0.65 -6.28 15.99
C SER A 104 -0.70 -5.37 14.75
N PRO A 105 0.45 -4.87 14.28
CA PRO A 105 0.57 -4.12 13.03
C PRO A 105 -0.17 -4.77 11.84
N GLU A 106 -0.01 -6.09 11.66
CA GLU A 106 -0.62 -6.86 10.58
C GLU A 106 -2.12 -7.02 10.77
N ALA A 107 -2.55 -7.27 12.02
CA ALA A 107 -3.98 -7.36 12.35
C ALA A 107 -4.69 -6.02 12.14
N PHE A 108 -4.02 -4.90 12.38
CA PHE A 108 -4.52 -3.57 12.07
C PHE A 108 -4.74 -3.38 10.56
N LEU A 109 -3.77 -3.74 9.71
CA LEU A 109 -3.94 -3.65 8.26
C LEU A 109 -5.09 -4.51 7.75
N ALA A 110 -5.22 -5.74 8.26
CA ALA A 110 -6.32 -6.62 7.90
C ALA A 110 -7.68 -6.07 8.32
N ASP A 111 -7.78 -5.41 9.49
CA ASP A 111 -9.01 -4.76 9.95
C ASP A 111 -9.37 -3.55 9.08
N VAL A 112 -8.39 -2.71 8.72
CA VAL A 112 -8.58 -1.57 7.80
C VAL A 112 -9.07 -2.07 6.44
N ASP A 113 -8.41 -3.08 5.87
CA ASP A 113 -8.78 -3.66 4.58
C ASP A 113 -10.21 -4.22 4.61
N GLY A 114 -10.53 -5.01 5.64
CA GLY A 114 -11.88 -5.54 5.83
C GLY A 114 -12.93 -4.45 6.10
N ALA A 115 -12.57 -3.33 6.72
CA ALA A 115 -13.47 -2.19 6.92
C ALA A 115 -13.76 -1.46 5.60
N ILE A 116 -12.74 -1.24 4.78
CA ILE A 116 -12.88 -0.65 3.44
C ILE A 116 -13.78 -1.53 2.58
N LEU A 117 -13.50 -2.83 2.51
CA LEU A 117 -14.29 -3.78 1.69
C LEU A 117 -15.76 -3.84 2.12
N ARG A 118 -16.06 -3.75 3.42
CA ARG A 118 -17.44 -3.69 3.93
C ARG A 118 -18.13 -2.36 3.65
N ALA A 119 -17.37 -1.27 3.56
CA ALA A 119 -17.89 0.06 3.30
C ALA A 119 -18.05 0.34 1.80
N SER A 120 -17.31 -0.35 0.94
CA SER A 120 -17.50 -0.33 -0.51
C SER A 120 -18.70 -1.18 -0.92
N ASP A 121 -19.54 -0.64 -1.80
CA ASP A 121 -20.51 -1.41 -2.57
C ASP A 121 -19.76 -2.23 -3.64
N ASP A 122 -20.20 -3.46 -3.95
CA ASP A 122 -19.59 -4.34 -4.96
C ASP A 122 -19.50 -3.68 -6.36
N SER A 123 -20.32 -2.65 -6.62
CA SER A 123 -20.27 -1.86 -7.85
C SER A 123 -19.16 -0.79 -7.87
N VAL A 124 -18.58 -0.45 -6.71
CA VAL A 124 -17.52 0.55 -6.57
C VAL A 124 -16.16 -0.12 -6.75
N THR A 125 -15.64 -0.04 -7.97
CA THR A 125 -14.37 -0.67 -8.34
C THR A 125 -13.32 0.34 -8.81
N HIS A 126 -13.73 1.55 -9.17
CA HIS A 126 -12.83 2.56 -9.72
C HIS A 126 -12.09 3.32 -8.60
N PRO A 127 -10.77 3.55 -8.69
CA PRO A 127 -9.97 4.19 -7.63
C PRO A 127 -10.53 5.55 -7.16
N MET A 128 -11.01 6.38 -8.10
CA MET A 128 -11.66 7.67 -7.79
C MET A 128 -12.88 7.55 -6.86
N GLN A 129 -13.65 6.48 -7.00
CA GLN A 129 -14.85 6.24 -6.19
C GLN A 129 -14.49 5.60 -4.84
N LEU A 130 -13.36 4.88 -4.78
CA LEU A 130 -12.84 4.29 -3.55
C LEU A 130 -12.21 5.32 -2.61
N LEU A 131 -11.59 6.38 -3.15
CA LEU A 131 -10.88 7.37 -2.33
C LEU A 131 -11.73 7.96 -1.17
N PRO A 132 -12.99 8.40 -1.38
CA PRO A 132 -13.85 8.86 -0.27
C PRO A 132 -14.11 7.78 0.78
N VAL A 133 -14.31 6.52 0.36
CA VAL A 133 -14.54 5.38 1.26
C VAL A 133 -13.33 5.16 2.17
N PHE A 134 -12.13 5.17 1.57
CA PHE A 134 -10.87 5.05 2.30
C PHE A 134 -10.71 6.19 3.33
N ALA A 135 -10.96 7.42 2.90
CA ALA A 135 -10.83 8.60 3.76
C ALA A 135 -11.79 8.54 4.95
N ASP A 136 -13.03 8.10 4.73
CA ASP A 136 -14.03 7.96 5.79
C ASP A 136 -13.67 6.86 6.79
N VAL A 137 -13.30 5.68 6.30
CA VAL A 137 -12.89 4.56 7.16
C VAL A 137 -11.68 4.92 8.02
N LEU A 138 -10.63 5.48 7.42
CA LEU A 138 -9.40 5.82 8.14
C LEU A 138 -9.62 6.96 9.12
N ARG A 139 -10.43 7.97 8.75
CA ARG A 139 -10.83 9.05 9.66
C ARG A 139 -11.55 8.50 10.89
N ASP A 140 -12.49 7.58 10.69
CA ASP A 140 -13.23 6.96 11.79
C ASP A 140 -12.35 6.10 12.69
N ILE A 141 -11.40 5.35 12.11
CA ILE A 141 -10.44 4.54 12.87
C ILE A 141 -9.53 5.44 13.71
N TYR A 142 -8.95 6.48 13.12
CA TYR A 142 -8.05 7.41 13.83
C TYR A 142 -8.76 8.34 14.80
N ALA A 143 -10.08 8.53 14.69
CA ALA A 143 -10.86 9.26 15.69
C ALA A 143 -11.12 8.44 16.97
N ARG A 144 -10.96 7.10 16.91
CA ARG A 144 -11.26 6.18 18.02
C ARG A 144 -10.04 5.79 18.85
N GLY A 145 -8.82 6.02 18.37
CA GLY A 145 -7.56 5.61 19.01
C GLY A 145 -6.55 6.73 19.10
#